data_AF-A0A9X8RLK5-F1
#
_entry.id   AF-A0A9X8RLK5-F1
#
_cell.length_a   1.000
_cell.length_b   1.000
_cell.length_c   1.000
_cell.angle_alpha   90.00
_cell.angle_beta   90.00
_cell.angle_gamma   90.00
#
_symmetry.space_group_name_H-M   'P 1'
#
loop_
_entity.id
_entity.type
_entity.pdbx_description
1 polymer ?
#
loop_
_entity_poly.entity_id
_entity_poly.type
_entity_poly.pdbx_seq_one_letter_code
_entity_poly.pdbx_strand_id
1 'polypeptide(L)' 'MYEQRKAKVLFTTSGGTASKGSVTNRITIPTNWVKQMDITKLDREVTLTFDGEKIIIEKITE' A
#
# COMPACT_ATOMS: atom_id res chain seq x y z
N MET A 1 -1.76 -20.12 3.60
CA MET A 1 -2.09 -20.15 2.15
C MET A 1 -1.28 -19.06 1.48
N TYR A 2 -0.53 -19.38 0.43
CA TYR A 2 0.19 -18.39 -0.36
C TYR A 2 -0.72 -17.96 -1.51
N GLU A 3 -1.05 -16.67 -1.60
CA GLU A 3 -1.83 -16.10 -2.70
C GLU A 3 -1.02 -14.95 -3.32
N GLN A 4 -0.85 -14.98 -4.64
CA GLN A 4 -0.20 -13.92 -5.40
C GLN A 4 -1.20 -13.36 -6.41
N ARG A 5 -1.30 -12.03 -6.48
CA ARG A 5 -2.10 -11.33 -7.49
C ARG A 5 -1.25 -10.31 -8.22
N LYS A 6 -1.43 -10.23 -9.54
CA LYS A 6 -0.87 -9.14 -10.34
C LYS A 6 -1.78 -7.92 -10.19
N ALA A 7 -1.20 -6.81 -9.76
CA ALA A 7 -1.89 -5.52 -9.64
C ALA A 7 -1.12 -4.45 -10.41
N LYS A 8 -1.79 -3.33 -10.70
CA LYS A 8 -1.16 -2.17 -11.33
C LYS A 8 -0.91 -1.11 -10.27
N VAL A 9 0.23 -0.45 -10.36
CA VAL A 9 0.51 0.77 -9.59
C VAL A 9 -0.22 1.92 -10.28
N LEU A 10 -1.02 2.64 -9.50
CA LEU A 10 -1.67 3.87 -9.93
C LEU A 10 -0.70 5.03 -9.70
N PHE A 11 -0.45 5.79 -10.77
CA PHE A 11 0.31 7.02 -10.74
C PHE A 11 -0.68 8.17 -10.77
N THR A 12 -0.86 8.84 -9.64
CA THR A 12 -1.74 10.02 -9.53
C THR A 12 -0.90 11.26 -9.37
N THR A 13 -1.13 12.25 -10.23
CA THR A 13 -0.55 13.59 -10.05
C THR A 13 -1.24 14.26 -8.87
N SER A 14 -0.50 14.79 -7.90
CA SER A 14 -1.09 15.60 -6.84
C SER A 14 -1.53 16.95 -7.44
N GLY A 15 -2.84 17.19 -7.49
CA GLY A 15 -3.39 18.49 -7.88
C GLY A 15 -3.29 19.49 -6.72
N GLY A 16 -2.94 20.75 -7.02
CA GLY A 16 -2.87 21.85 -6.06
C GLY A 16 -1.46 22.41 -5.85
N THR A 17 -1.23 23.04 -4.70
CA THR A 17 0.00 23.76 -4.28
C THR A 17 1.24 22.87 -4.06
N ALA A 18 1.17 21.59 -4.42
CA ALA A 18 2.32 20.69 -4.42
C ALA A 18 3.17 21.01 -5.65
N SER A 19 4.45 21.28 -5.44
CA SER A 19 5.46 21.60 -6.45
C SER A 19 5.32 20.73 -7.71
N LYS A 20 5.34 21.41 -8.87
CA LYS A 20 5.26 20.82 -10.23
C LYS A 20 6.00 19.49 -10.31
N GLY A 21 5.28 18.38 -10.50
CA GLY A 21 5.86 17.05 -10.72
C GLY A 21 5.69 16.04 -9.57
N SER A 22 4.99 16.40 -8.50
CA SER A 22 4.71 15.45 -7.41
C SER A 22 3.75 14.33 -7.90
N VAL A 23 4.27 13.11 -7.98
CA VAL A 23 3.52 11.90 -8.35
C VAL A 23 3.36 11.04 -7.11
N THR A 24 2.11 10.73 -6.77
CA THR A 24 1.79 9.77 -5.71
C THR A 24 1.53 8.40 -6.35
N ASN A 25 2.24 7.39 -5.86
CA ASN A 25 2.07 6.00 -6.28
C ASN A 25 1.15 5.28 -5.29
N ARG A 26 0.15 4.56 -5.79
CA ARG A 26 -0.79 3.78 -4.97
C ARG A 26 -0.97 2.39 -5.55
N ILE A 27 -1.13 1.38 -4.72
CA ILE A 27 -1.53 0.03 -5.14
C ILE A 27 -2.84 -0.34 -4.43
N THR A 28 -3.73 -1.02 -5.15
CA THR A 28 -4.98 -1.51 -4.55
C THR A 28 -4.73 -2.87 -3.93
N ILE A 29 -4.83 -2.95 -2.59
CA ILE A 29 -4.77 -4.21 -1.86
C ILE A 29 -6.17 -4.83 -1.86
N PRO A 30 -6.32 -6.12 -2.23
CA PRO A 30 -7.61 -6.80 -2.17
C PRO A 30 -8.22 -6.75 -0.77
N THR A 31 -9.52 -6.44 -0.69
CA THR A 31 -10.26 -6.36 0.59
C THR A 31 -10.16 -7.65 1.41
N ASN A 32 -10.03 -8.81 0.76
CA ASN A 32 -9.88 -10.09 1.46
C ASN A 32 -8.59 -10.13 2.28
N TRP A 33 -7.48 -9.61 1.76
CA TRP A 33 -6.20 -9.57 2.49
C TRP A 33 -6.25 -8.56 3.63
N VAL A 34 -6.82 -7.38 3.38
CA VAL A 34 -7.04 -6.35 4.42
C VAL A 34 -7.85 -6.93 5.58
N LYS A 35 -8.92 -7.69 5.29
CA LYS A 35 -9.72 -8.39 6.31
C LYS A 35 -8.92 -9.48 7.03
N GLN A 36 -8.11 -10.25 6.31
CA GLN A 36 -7.28 -11.31 6.90
C GLN A 36 -6.17 -10.76 7.79
N MET A 37 -5.61 -9.59 7.44
CA MET A 37 -4.63 -8.88 8.25
C MET A 37 -5.28 -8.10 9.40
N ASP A 38 -6.61 -8.11 9.53
CA ASP A 38 -7.36 -7.35 10.53
C ASP A 38 -7.03 -5.85 10.53
N ILE A 39 -6.85 -5.29 9.34
CA ILE A 39 -6.62 -3.87 9.12
C ILE A 39 -7.99 -3.19 9.08
N THR A 40 -8.26 -2.32 10.05
CA THR A 40 -9.53 -1.62 10.20
C THR A 40 -9.39 -0.14 9.88
N LYS A 41 -10.48 0.64 9.92
CA LYS A 41 -10.40 2.10 9.72
C LYS A 41 -9.64 2.81 10.84
N LEU A 42 -9.65 2.22 12.04
CA LEU A 42 -8.98 2.75 13.23
C LEU A 42 -7.53 2.28 13.26
N ASP A 43 -7.31 1.03 12.89
CA ASP A 43 -5.99 0.38 12.87
C ASP A 43 -5.61 0.04 11.42
N ARG A 44 -5.04 1.04 10.74
CA ARG A 44 -4.66 1.01 9.33
C ARG A 44 -3.16 1.17 9.10
N GLU A 45 -2.40 1.13 10.17
CA GLU A 45 -0.95 1.33 10.11
C GLU A 45 -0.27 0.04 9.66
N VAL A 46 0.60 0.19 8.68
CA VAL A 46 1.37 -0.91 8.10
C VAL A 46 2.81 -0.49 7.93
N THR A 47 3.70 -1.44 8.14
CA THR A 47 5.12 -1.29 7.84
C THR A 47 5.32 -1.64 6.37
N LEU A 48 5.95 -0.73 5.62
CA LEU A 48 6.43 -1.01 4.28
C LEU A 48 7.95 -1.15 4.33
N THR A 49 8.43 -2.35 4.04
CA THR A 49 9.86 -2.63 3.93
C THR A 49 10.21 -2.83 2.46
N PHE A 50 11.32 -2.23 2.01
CA PHE A 50 11.89 -2.45 0.69
C PHE A 50 13.28 -3.04 0.83
N ASP A 51 13.50 -4.23 0.29
CA ASP A 51 14.76 -4.97 0.38
C ASP A 51 15.65 -4.85 -0.88
N GLY A 52 15.26 -4.00 -1.82
CA GLY A 52 15.94 -3.82 -3.11
C GLY A 52 15.30 -4.58 -4.27
N GLU A 53 14.51 -5.63 -4.01
CA GLU A 53 13.84 -6.43 -5.04
C GLU A 53 12.32 -6.37 -4.92
N LYS A 54 11.80 -6.37 -3.69
CA LYS A 54 10.37 -6.44 -3.40
C LYS A 54 9.99 -5.49 -2.26
N ILE A 55 8.71 -5.14 -2.26
CA ILE A 55 8.07 -4.41 -1.17
C ILE A 55 7.30 -5.42 -0.33
N ILE A 56 7.58 -5.45 0.96
CA ILE A 56 6.89 -6.26 1.96
C ILE A 56 5.98 -5.33 2.76
N ILE A 57 4.72 -5.70 2.92
CA ILE A 57 3.72 -4.95 3.68
C ILE A 57 3.28 -5.80 4.85
N GLU A 58 3.49 -5.31 6.06
CA GLU A 58 3.17 -6.00 7.31
C GLU A 58 2.27 -5.12 8.18
N LYS A 59 1.32 -5.72 8.91
CA LYS A 59 0.54 -4.97 9.89
C LYS A 59 1.46 -4.54 11.04
N ILE A 60 1.39 -3.27 11.43
CA ILE A 60 2.09 -2.82 12.64
C ILE A 60 1.40 -3.47 13.83
N THR A 61 2.19 -4.19 14.63
CA THR A 61 1.79 -4.72 15.93
C THR A 61 2.71 -4.04 16.93
N GLU A 62 2.19 -3.05 17.64
CA GLU A 62 2.83 -2.52 18.85
C GLU A 62 2.76 -3.55 19.99
#